data_AF-A0A1I3RH43-F1
#
_entry.id   AF-A0A1I3RH43-F1
#
_cell.length_a   1.000
_cell.length_b   1.000
_cell.length_c   1.000
_cell.angle_alpha   90.00
_cell.angle_beta   90.00
_cell.angle_gamma   90.00
#
_symmetry.space_group_name_H-M   'P 1'
#
loop_
_entity.id
_entity.type
_entity.pdbx_description
1 polymer ?
#
loop_
_entity_poly.entity_id
_entity_poly.type
_entity_poly.pdbx_seq_one_letter_code
_entity_poly.pdbx_strand_id
1 'polypeptide(L)'
;MLRWAIIWIIGAIALTGIFQYVISGWDLALWQYNIRMVAGGFFLIAFIVGGVLTTDQAYRQKKRSYYREDWSLICILVTIALFGISYFLS
;
A
#
# COMPACT_ATOMS: atom_id res chain seq x y z
N MET A 1 -6.71 11.72 -6.02
CA MET A 1 -5.98 10.91 -5.02
C MET A 1 -6.82 9.76 -4.47
N LEU A 2 -7.96 10.03 -3.82
CA LEU A 2 -8.78 8.98 -3.16
C LEU A 2 -9.29 7.89 -4.13
N ARG A 3 -9.72 8.27 -5.34
CA ARG A 3 -10.12 7.32 -6.39
C ARG A 3 -8.98 6.37 -6.80
N TRP A 4 -7.75 6.86 -6.86
CA TRP A 4 -6.57 6.04 -7.16
C TRP A 4 -6.22 5.12 -5.99
N ALA A 5 -6.26 5.62 -4.75
CA ALA A 5 -6.06 4.80 -3.57
C ALA A 5 -7.05 3.63 -3.48
N ILE A 6 -8.34 3.88 -3.76
CA ILE A 6 -9.37 2.83 -3.78
C ILE A 6 -9.06 1.76 -4.83
N ILE A 7 -8.64 2.16 -6.03
CA ILE A 7 -8.26 1.20 -7.09
C ILE A 7 -7.09 0.33 -6.63
N TRP A 8 -6.08 0.91 -5.98
CA TRP A 8 -4.94 0.17 -5.44
C TRP A 8 -5.32 -0.75 -4.27
N ILE A 9 -6.22 -0.33 -3.38
CA ILE A 9 -6.74 -1.15 -2.29
C ILE A 9 -7.47 -2.37 -2.85
N ILE A 10 -8.44 -2.14 -3.74
CA ILE A 10 -9.22 -3.22 -4.38
C ILE A 10 -8.29 -4.15 -5.16
N GLY A 11 -7.35 -3.58 -5.92
CA GLY A 11 -6.34 -4.33 -6.67
C GLY A 11 -5.49 -5.22 -5.77
N ALA A 12 -4.97 -4.69 -4.66
CA ALA A 12 -4.14 -5.45 -3.72
C ALA A 12 -4.93 -6.58 -3.03
N ILE A 13 -6.18 -6.33 -2.64
CA ILE A 13 -7.05 -7.36 -2.03
C ILE A 13 -7.40 -8.45 -3.04
N ALA A 14 -7.78 -8.07 -4.26
CA ALA A 14 -8.08 -9.03 -5.31
C ALA A 14 -6.84 -9.85 -5.66
N LEU A 15 -5.68 -9.20 -5.80
CA LEU A 15 -4.44 -9.87 -6.15
C LEU A 15 -3.98 -10.84 -5.06
N THR A 16 -4.06 -10.45 -3.78
CA THR A 16 -3.74 -11.34 -2.65
C THR A 16 -4.72 -12.50 -2.53
N GLY A 17 -6.02 -12.27 -2.77
CA GLY A 17 -7.03 -13.32 -2.80
C GLY A 17 -6.83 -14.31 -3.94
N ILE A 18 -6.55 -13.83 -5.16
CA ILE A 18 -6.26 -14.69 -6.32
C ILE A 18 -4.98 -15.50 -6.09
N PHE A 19 -3.90 -14.86 -5.62
CA PHE A 19 -2.62 -15.54 -5.37
C PHE A 19 -2.78 -16.68 -4.38
N GLN A 20 -3.52 -16.43 -3.31
CA GLN A 20 -3.76 -17.44 -2.30
C GLN A 20 -4.65 -18.57 -2.82
N TYR A 21 -5.74 -18.23 -3.52
CA TYR A 21 -6.62 -19.24 -4.11
C TYR A 21 -5.86 -20.21 -5.00
N VAL A 22 -4.88 -19.71 -5.77
CA VAL A 22 -4.05 -20.51 -6.67
C VAL A 22 -3.01 -21.37 -5.93
N ILE A 23 -2.40 -20.86 -4.85
CA ILE A 23 -1.29 -21.55 -4.16
C ILE A 23 -1.77 -22.57 -3.13
N SER A 24 -2.78 -22.21 -2.33
CA SER A 24 -3.07 -22.91 -1.07
C SER A 24 -4.57 -23.10 -0.81
N GLY A 25 -5.44 -22.72 -1.74
CA GLY A 25 -6.89 -22.80 -1.57
C GLY A 25 -7.46 -21.71 -0.65
N TRP A 26 -8.67 -21.94 -0.13
CA TRP A 26 -9.37 -21.00 0.77
C TRP A 26 -8.97 -21.22 2.24
N ASP A 27 -7.89 -20.57 2.66
CA ASP A 27 -7.44 -20.53 4.06
C ASP A 27 -7.45 -19.09 4.60
N LEU A 28 -8.45 -18.76 5.41
CA LEU A 28 -8.63 -17.38 5.88
C LEU A 28 -7.42 -16.85 6.66
N ALA A 29 -6.71 -17.71 7.40
CA ALA A 29 -5.55 -17.31 8.20
C ALA A 29 -4.34 -16.98 7.30
N LEU A 30 -4.12 -17.79 6.26
CA LEU A 30 -3.06 -17.57 5.29
C LEU A 30 -3.34 -16.32 4.44
N TRP A 31 -4.61 -16.05 4.13
CA TRP A 31 -5.03 -14.83 3.45
C TRP A 31 -4.67 -13.58 4.23
N GLN A 32 -5.01 -13.56 5.52
CA GLN A 32 -4.70 -12.46 6.42
C GLN A 32 -3.20 -12.21 6.50
N TYR A 33 -2.40 -13.27 6.60
CA TYR A 33 -0.94 -13.15 6.62
C TYR A 33 -0.40 -12.51 5.33
N ASN A 34 -0.91 -12.94 4.17
CA ASN A 34 -0.54 -12.37 2.88
C ASN A 34 -0.94 -10.89 2.76
N ILE A 35 -2.14 -10.52 3.22
CA ILE A 35 -2.59 -9.12 3.24
C ILE A 35 -1.65 -8.28 4.11
N ARG A 36 -1.24 -8.76 5.30
CA ARG A 36 -0.30 -8.04 6.18
C ARG A 36 1.09 -7.89 5.57
N MET A 37 1.60 -8.94 4.93
CA MET A 37 2.87 -8.90 4.20
C MET A 37 2.85 -7.86 3.07
N VAL A 38 1.79 -7.85 2.26
CA VAL A 38 1.63 -6.89 1.16
C VAL A 38 1.45 -5.47 1.69
N ALA A 39 0.66 -5.29 2.77
CA ALA A 39 0.50 -3.99 3.42
C ALA A 39 1.85 -3.45 3.95
N GLY A 40 2.67 -4.31 4.57
CA GLY A 40 4.03 -3.96 5.00
C GLY A 40 4.92 -3.55 3.83
N GLY A 41 4.81 -4.21 2.67
CA GLY A 41 5.52 -3.83 1.45
C GLY A 41 5.13 -2.44 0.94
N PHE A 42 3.82 -2.15 0.88
CA PHE A 42 3.31 -0.82 0.51
C PHE A 42 3.77 0.26 1.50
N PHE A 43 3.83 -0.05 2.79
CA PHE A 43 4.35 0.85 3.81
C PHE A 43 5.83 1.17 3.60
N LEU A 44 6.65 0.16 3.32
CA LEU A 44 8.08 0.32 3.09
C LEU A 44 8.33 1.20 1.86
N ILE A 45 7.58 0.98 0.77
CA ILE A 45 7.62 1.83 -0.43
C ILE A 45 7.19 3.26 -0.08
N ALA A 46 6.10 3.43 0.68
CA ALA A 46 5.64 4.74 1.12
C ALA A 46 6.70 5.47 1.95
N PHE A 47 7.40 4.75 2.83
CA PHE A 47 8.45 5.27 3.68
C PHE A 47 9.72 5.61 2.90
N ILE A 48 10.07 4.84 1.87
CA ILE A 48 11.18 5.20 0.96
C ILE A 48 10.82 6.44 0.17
N VAL A 49 9.64 6.49 -0.45
CA VAL A 49 9.19 7.63 -1.25
C VAL A 49 9.03 8.88 -0.38
N GLY A 50 8.53 8.73 0.84
CA GLY A 50 8.37 9.80 1.83
C GLY A 50 9.68 10.24 2.47
N GLY A 51 10.55 9.29 2.86
CA GLY A 51 11.84 9.55 3.50
C GLY A 51 12.88 10.15 2.56
N VAL A 52 12.84 9.81 1.26
CA VAL A 52 13.65 10.46 0.23
C VAL A 52 13.31 11.96 0.10
N LEU A 53 12.12 12.40 0.53
CA LEU A 53 11.73 13.83 0.55
C LEU A 53 12.40 14.62 1.69
N THR A 54 12.83 13.98 2.78
CA THR A 54 13.53 14.64 3.91
C THR A 54 14.97 15.00 3.56
N THR A 55 15.54 14.43 2.50
CA THR A 55 16.87 14.79 2.02
C THR A 55 16.83 16.14 1.30
N ASP A 56 17.63 17.10 1.77
CA ASP A 56 17.76 18.51 1.35
C ASP A 56 17.72 18.77 -0.18
N GLN A 57 18.10 17.77 -0.99
CA GLN A 57 18.08 17.84 -2.46
C GLN A 57 16.68 18.01 -3.09
N ALA A 58 15.59 17.61 -2.41
CA ALA A 58 14.22 17.77 -2.94
C ALA A 58 13.68 19.21 -2.81
N TYR A 59 14.18 19.98 -1.84
CA TYR A 59 13.68 21.33 -1.53
C TYR A 59 13.93 22.33 -2.68
N ARG A 60 14.93 22.08 -3.54
CA ARG A 60 15.29 22.93 -4.69
C ARG A 60 14.46 22.66 -5.96
N GLN A 61 13.75 21.54 -6.09
CA GLN A 61 12.96 21.18 -7.27
C GLN A 61 11.45 21.41 -7.09
N LYS A 62 11.05 22.62 -6.68
CA LYS A 62 9.66 23.03 -6.38
C LYS A 62 8.62 22.87 -7.52
N LYS A 63 9.00 22.48 -8.75
CA LYS A 63 8.06 22.34 -9.89
C LYS A 63 7.55 20.91 -10.15
N ARG A 64 8.12 19.86 -9.53
CA ARG A 64 7.67 18.46 -9.69
C ARG A 64 7.15 17.79 -8.40
N SER A 65 7.14 18.52 -7.28
CA SER A 65 6.78 17.98 -5.94
C SER A 65 5.35 17.50 -5.85
N TYR A 66 4.40 18.25 -6.43
CA TYR A 66 2.96 18.00 -6.29
C TYR A 66 2.54 16.61 -6.80
N TYR A 67 3.12 16.15 -7.92
CA TYR A 67 2.77 14.82 -8.44
C TYR A 67 3.36 13.70 -7.58
N ARG A 68 4.50 13.89 -6.91
CA ARG A 68 5.18 12.83 -6.13
C ARG A 68 4.67 12.71 -4.69
N GLU A 69 4.30 13.81 -4.04
CA GLU A 69 3.68 13.81 -2.71
C GLU A 69 2.37 13.00 -2.70
N ASP A 70 1.58 13.12 -3.77
CA ASP A 70 0.33 12.38 -3.95
C ASP A 70 0.51 10.86 -3.91
N TRP A 71 1.61 10.33 -4.48
CA TRP A 71 1.85 8.87 -4.52
C TRP A 71 2.28 8.29 -3.17
N SER A 72 3.06 9.04 -2.39
CA SER A 72 3.43 8.64 -1.02
C SER A 72 2.18 8.55 -0.14
N LEU A 73 1.33 9.58 -0.18
CA LEU A 73 0.06 9.61 0.55
C LEU A 73 -0.88 8.48 0.14
N ILE A 74 -0.96 8.16 -1.16
CA ILE A 74 -1.73 7.02 -1.66
C ILE A 74 -1.22 5.71 -1.05
N CYS A 75 0.11 5.48 -1.02
CA CYS A 75 0.66 4.25 -0.46
C CYS A 75 0.42 4.13 1.06
N ILE A 76 0.48 5.23 1.81
CA ILE A 76 0.13 5.25 3.24
C ILE A 76 -1.36 4.90 3.42
N LEU A 77 -2.25 5.51 2.66
CA LEU A 77 -3.69 5.21 2.70
C LEU A 77 -3.98 3.75 2.39
N VAL A 78 -3.35 3.19 1.35
CA VAL A 78 -3.47 1.78 0.97
C VAL A 78 -3.00 0.87 2.10
N THR A 79 -1.88 1.21 2.74
CA THR A 79 -1.34 0.46 3.89
C THR A 79 -2.33 0.43 5.04
N ILE A 80 -2.83 1.59 5.47
CA ILE A 80 -3.77 1.71 6.59
C ILE A 80 -5.06 0.93 6.29
N ALA A 81 -5.57 1.02 5.06
CA ALA A 81 -6.75 0.30 4.64
C ALA A 81 -6.54 -1.23 4.65
N LEU A 82 -5.42 -1.73 4.10
CA LEU A 82 -5.11 -3.15 4.09
C LEU A 82 -4.92 -3.71 5.51
N PHE A 83 -4.24 -2.96 6.39
CA PHE A 83 -4.13 -3.34 7.80
C PHE A 83 -5.49 -3.32 8.51
N GLY A 84 -6.32 -2.30 8.26
CA GLY A 84 -7.67 -2.21 8.82
C GLY A 84 -8.55 -3.38 8.38
N ILE A 85 -8.49 -3.76 7.10
CA ILE A 85 -9.22 -4.91 6.56
C ILE A 85 -8.70 -6.22 7.16
N SER A 86 -7.38 -6.37 7.28
CA SER A 86 -6.79 -7.54 7.95
C SER A 86 -7.21 -7.65 9.42
N TYR A 87 -7.37 -6.52 10.12
CA TYR A 87 -7.84 -6.51 11.51
C TYR A 87 -9.34 -6.80 11.62
N PHE A 88 -10.15 -6.29 10.68
CA PHE A 88 -11.59 -6.56 10.63
C PHE A 88 -11.93 -8.02 10.32
N LEU A 89 -11.03 -8.72 9.62
CA LEU A 89 -11.14 -10.14 9.32
C LEU A 89 -10.72 -11.06 10.49
N SER A 90 -10.15 -10.51 11.56
CA SER A 90 -9.76 -11.22 12.79
C SER A 90 -10.91 -11.36 13.77
#